data_AF-A0A969IE33-F1
#
_entry.id   AF-A0A969IE33-F1
#
_cell.length_a   1.000
_cell.length_b   1.000
_cell.length_c   1.000
_cell.angle_alpha   90.00
_cell.angle_beta   90.00
_cell.angle_gamma   90.00
#
_symmetry.space_group_name_H-M   'P 1'
#
loop_
_entity.id
_entity.type
_entity.pdbx_description
1 polymer ?
#
loop_
_entity_poly.entity_id
_entity_poly.type
_entity_poly.pdbx_seq_one_letter_code
_entity_poly.pdbx_strand_id
1 'polypeptide(L)'
;MGAAEKTDRLALRQFYEDILNEPVWVTPTGFRAAALAVRAEIGRADEWGLDPAAFRLPDLAQGTDLTREQRADAEIALSLAVLAYARHARGGRVDPPSLSRNLDRKPQLFDPRRVIEAAAFADSPDAYLRGLHPQHPQFERLRLYYLALKRGEHVQTEQAIQPSSKSSKRKRAVAKAPARPSQRTLLANMEQWRWMPEDLGEFYVWVNIPEYTIRVVKAGRVVHSERVIVGRAKTQTPVFSHQMEQV
;
A
#
# COMPACT_ATOMS: atom_id res chain seq x y z
N MET A 1 15.31 17.19 -4.19
CA MET A 1 13.88 17.13 -4.57
C MET A 1 13.71 16.07 -5.65
N GLY A 2 12.97 14.99 -5.37
CA GLY A 2 12.78 13.88 -6.30
C GLY A 2 11.81 14.21 -7.44
N ALA A 3 11.75 13.36 -8.48
CA ALA A 3 10.84 13.56 -9.64
C ALA A 3 9.35 13.52 -9.24
N ALA A 4 8.97 12.61 -8.33
CA ALA A 4 7.61 12.54 -7.80
C ALA A 4 7.21 13.83 -7.06
N GLU A 5 8.09 14.35 -6.22
CA GLU A 5 7.85 15.59 -5.46
C GLU A 5 7.68 16.81 -6.38
N LYS A 6 8.41 16.86 -7.51
CA LYS A 6 8.20 17.90 -8.54
C LYS A 6 6.81 17.81 -9.17
N THR A 7 6.33 16.59 -9.42
CA THR A 7 5.00 16.34 -10.00
C THR A 7 3.90 16.72 -8.99
N ASP A 8 4.07 16.33 -7.72
CA ASP A 8 3.16 16.67 -6.63
C ASP A 8 3.01 18.20 -6.49
N ARG A 9 4.12 18.94 -6.50
CA ARG A 9 4.11 20.41 -6.43
C ARG A 9 3.48 21.08 -7.64
N LEU A 10 3.67 20.52 -8.84
CA LEU A 10 3.03 21.05 -10.06
C LEU A 10 1.51 20.88 -9.99
N ALA A 11 1.05 19.68 -9.65
CA ALA A 11 -0.37 19.39 -9.49
C ALA A 11 -1.00 20.26 -8.39
N LEU A 12 -0.28 20.47 -7.28
CA LEU A 12 -0.76 21.30 -6.18
C LEU A 12 -0.89 22.77 -6.57
N ARG A 13 0.07 23.30 -7.36
CA ARG A 13 -0.04 24.67 -7.88
C ARG A 13 -1.29 24.83 -8.73
N GLN A 14 -1.50 23.93 -9.69
CA GLN A 14 -2.67 23.96 -10.57
C GLN A 14 -3.97 23.85 -9.76
N PHE A 15 -3.99 23.02 -8.72
CA PHE A 15 -5.15 22.89 -7.83
C PHE A 15 -5.52 24.22 -7.16
N TYR A 16 -4.55 24.88 -6.52
CA TYR A 16 -4.81 26.16 -5.85
C TYR A 16 -5.10 27.30 -6.83
N GLU A 17 -4.51 27.31 -8.03
CA GLU A 17 -4.86 28.27 -9.08
C GLU A 17 -6.35 28.18 -9.44
N ASP A 18 -6.88 26.97 -9.58
CA ASP A 18 -8.28 26.74 -9.97
C ASP A 18 -9.29 27.12 -8.87
N ILE A 19 -8.90 26.98 -7.60
CA ILE A 19 -9.72 27.41 -6.45
C ILE A 19 -9.38 28.81 -5.95
N LEU A 20 -8.74 29.64 -6.79
CA LEU A 20 -8.39 31.04 -6.51
C LEU A 20 -7.56 31.23 -5.22
N ASN A 21 -6.73 30.24 -4.88
CA ASN A 21 -5.90 30.17 -3.68
C ASN A 21 -6.70 30.20 -2.37
N GLU A 22 -7.94 29.74 -2.38
CA GLU A 22 -8.72 29.55 -1.15
C GLU A 22 -8.13 28.42 -0.30
N PRO A 23 -7.88 28.63 1.02
CA PRO A 23 -7.40 27.57 1.89
C PRO A 23 -8.48 26.51 2.17
N VAL A 24 -8.16 25.24 1.92
CA VAL A 24 -9.02 24.08 2.14
C VAL A 24 -8.71 23.34 3.44
N TRP A 25 -7.52 23.54 4.04
CA TRP A 25 -7.13 22.88 5.28
C TRP A 25 -7.15 23.78 6.50
N VAL A 26 -6.81 25.06 6.34
CA VAL A 26 -6.68 26.01 7.45
C VAL A 26 -7.78 27.08 7.45
N THR A 27 -7.92 27.70 8.62
CA THR A 27 -8.73 28.89 8.90
C THR A 27 -7.84 29.92 9.61
N PRO A 28 -8.29 31.17 9.79
CA PRO A 28 -7.55 32.16 10.58
C PRO A 28 -7.17 31.69 12.00
N THR A 29 -7.95 30.78 12.58
CA THR A 29 -7.82 30.33 13.98
C THR A 29 -7.29 28.90 14.14
N GLY A 30 -6.85 28.25 13.06
CA GLY A 30 -6.32 26.88 13.10
C GLY A 30 -6.84 25.96 11.99
N PHE A 31 -6.69 24.65 12.18
CA PHE A 31 -7.12 23.64 11.21
C PHE A 31 -8.65 23.48 11.12
N ARG A 32 -9.15 23.27 9.91
CA ARG A 32 -10.51 22.76 9.65
C ARG A 32 -10.64 21.30 10.12
N ALA A 33 -11.87 20.84 10.32
CA ALA A 33 -12.15 19.45 10.71
C ALA A 33 -11.56 18.43 9.72
N ALA A 34 -11.67 18.68 8.41
CA ALA A 34 -11.09 17.87 7.35
C ALA A 34 -9.56 17.71 7.51
N ALA A 35 -8.85 18.80 7.82
CA ALA A 35 -7.41 18.78 8.03
C ALA A 35 -7.02 17.96 9.27
N LEU A 36 -7.80 18.05 10.35
CA LEU A 36 -7.58 17.23 11.55
C LEU A 36 -7.78 15.73 11.24
N ALA A 37 -8.81 15.38 10.47
CA ALA A 37 -9.07 14.00 10.07
C ALA A 37 -7.92 13.43 9.21
N VAL A 38 -7.46 14.18 8.20
CA VAL A 38 -6.31 13.83 7.36
C VAL A 38 -5.04 13.68 8.20
N ARG A 39 -4.73 14.63 9.08
CA ARG A 39 -3.56 14.57 9.97
C ARG A 39 -3.60 13.31 10.84
N ALA A 40 -4.78 12.97 11.37
CA ALA A 40 -4.95 11.77 12.19
C ALA A 40 -4.72 10.47 11.40
N GLU A 41 -5.19 10.38 10.15
CA GLU A 41 -4.95 9.21 9.30
C GLU A 41 -3.47 9.07 8.89
N ILE A 42 -2.84 10.17 8.48
CA ILE A 42 -1.41 10.18 8.15
C ILE A 42 -0.56 9.89 9.39
N GLY A 43 -0.97 10.35 10.58
CA GLY A 43 -0.29 10.05 11.84
C GLY A 43 -0.27 8.55 12.18
N ARG A 44 -1.23 7.76 11.66
CA ARG A 44 -1.29 6.30 11.77
C ARG A 44 -0.64 5.56 10.59
N ALA A 45 0.22 6.24 9.82
CA ALA A 45 0.88 5.64 8.66
C ALA A 45 1.67 4.36 9.01
N ASP A 46 2.22 4.27 10.22
CA ASP A 46 2.91 3.07 10.70
C ASP A 46 1.99 1.86 10.83
N GLU A 47 0.69 2.04 11.12
CA GLU A 47 -0.30 0.97 11.14
C GLU A 47 -0.54 0.35 9.76
N TRP A 48 -0.21 1.10 8.71
CA TRP A 48 -0.25 0.67 7.32
C TRP A 48 1.10 0.17 6.81
N GLY A 49 2.09 0.01 7.70
CA GLY A 49 3.45 -0.39 7.33
C GLY A 49 4.21 0.68 6.52
N LEU A 50 3.78 1.93 6.60
CA LEU A 50 4.49 3.08 6.06
C LEU A 50 5.39 3.70 7.14
N ASP A 51 6.29 4.58 6.75
CA ASP A 51 7.16 5.32 7.67
C ASP A 51 6.54 6.68 8.00
N PRO A 52 6.08 6.95 9.24
CA PRO A 52 5.52 8.26 9.61
C PRO A 52 6.48 9.42 9.36
N ALA A 53 7.79 9.20 9.49
CA ALA A 53 8.80 10.25 9.30
C ALA A 53 8.87 10.75 7.84
N ALA A 54 8.30 9.98 6.89
CA ALA A 54 8.20 10.39 5.50
C ALA A 54 7.14 11.48 5.27
N PHE A 55 6.28 11.77 6.24
CA PHE A 55 5.19 12.73 6.12
C PHE A 55 5.39 13.91 7.07
N ARG A 56 5.69 15.07 6.52
CA ARG A 56 5.83 16.30 7.30
C ARG A 56 4.45 16.89 7.58
N LEU A 57 3.87 16.54 8.73
CA LEU A 57 2.62 17.14 9.19
C LEU A 57 2.89 18.50 9.84
N PRO A 58 2.20 19.57 9.42
CA PRO A 58 2.31 20.87 10.08
C PRO A 58 1.68 20.83 11.47
N ASP A 59 2.21 21.68 12.35
CA ASP A 59 1.64 21.94 13.67
C ASP A 59 1.13 23.38 13.73
N LEU A 60 -0.10 23.54 14.19
CA LEU A 60 -0.77 24.83 14.39
C LEU A 60 -1.57 24.75 15.68
N ALA A 61 -1.33 25.71 16.58
CA ALA A 61 -2.15 25.88 17.76
C ALA A 61 -3.56 26.36 17.37
N GLN A 62 -4.59 25.82 18.01
CA GLN A 62 -5.96 26.32 17.84
C GLN A 62 -6.18 27.58 18.66
N GLY A 63 -7.01 28.49 18.15
CA GLY A 63 -7.47 29.68 18.87
C GLY A 63 -6.46 30.82 18.94
N THR A 64 -5.38 30.76 18.17
CA THR A 64 -4.43 31.86 17.99
C THR A 64 -4.71 32.62 16.69
N ASP A 65 -4.37 33.91 16.65
CA ASP A 65 -4.42 34.71 15.42
C ASP A 65 -3.18 34.40 14.57
N LEU A 66 -3.31 33.39 13.70
CA LEU A 66 -2.20 32.88 12.89
C LEU A 66 -1.81 33.90 11.81
N THR A 67 -0.52 34.07 11.54
CA THR A 67 -0.09 34.94 10.43
C THR A 67 -0.47 34.32 9.07
N ARG A 68 -0.48 35.13 8.00
CA ARG A 68 -0.74 34.62 6.65
C ARG A 68 0.29 33.57 6.24
N GLU A 69 1.54 33.78 6.61
CA GLU A 69 2.68 32.91 6.31
C GLU A 69 2.52 31.57 7.02
N GLN A 70 2.21 31.56 8.32
CA GLN A 70 1.97 30.34 9.09
C GLN A 70 0.84 29.49 8.50
N ARG A 71 -0.25 30.15 8.06
CA ARG A 71 -1.37 29.48 7.41
C ARG A 71 -0.97 28.90 6.05
N ALA A 72 -0.28 29.68 5.22
CA ALA A 72 0.17 29.23 3.90
C ALA A 72 1.15 28.05 4.00
N ASP A 73 2.08 28.10 4.95
CA ASP A 73 3.04 27.02 5.19
C ASP A 73 2.33 25.72 5.62
N ALA A 74 1.35 25.82 6.53
CA ALA A 74 0.57 24.66 6.96
C ALA A 74 -0.33 24.12 5.85
N GLU A 75 -0.95 24.98 5.06
CA GLU A 75 -1.80 24.63 3.92
C GLU A 75 -1.01 23.79 2.89
N ILE A 76 0.18 24.27 2.51
CA ILE A 76 1.05 23.60 1.53
C ILE A 76 1.65 22.33 2.15
N ALA A 77 2.14 22.38 3.39
CA ALA A 77 2.76 21.22 4.04
C ALA A 77 1.78 20.05 4.17
N LEU A 78 0.53 20.31 4.61
CA LEU A 78 -0.47 19.26 4.73
C LEU A 78 -0.88 18.70 3.36
N SER A 79 -1.03 19.56 2.36
CA SER A 79 -1.36 19.12 0.98
C SER A 79 -0.27 18.21 0.40
N LEU A 80 1.01 18.55 0.60
CA LEU A 80 2.12 17.72 0.15
C LEU A 80 2.20 16.40 0.94
N ALA A 81 1.86 16.41 2.24
CA ALA A 81 1.77 15.20 3.04
C ALA A 81 0.66 14.26 2.53
N VAL A 82 -0.50 14.80 2.13
CA VAL A 82 -1.60 14.04 1.49
C VAL A 82 -1.13 13.35 0.21
N LEU A 83 -0.49 14.09 -0.69
CA LEU A 83 0.01 13.55 -1.97
C LEU A 83 1.09 12.48 -1.75
N ALA A 84 2.02 12.72 -0.83
CA ALA A 84 3.03 11.75 -0.45
C ALA A 84 2.39 10.48 0.13
N TYR A 85 1.44 10.63 1.05
CA TYR A 85 0.73 9.50 1.66
C TYR A 85 0.00 8.66 0.62
N ALA A 86 -0.78 9.30 -0.26
CA ALA A 86 -1.49 8.63 -1.35
C ALA A 86 -0.55 7.80 -2.23
N ARG A 87 0.57 8.40 -2.66
CA ARG A 87 1.58 7.70 -3.46
C ARG A 87 2.19 6.52 -2.72
N HIS A 88 2.47 6.66 -1.42
CA HIS A 88 3.05 5.60 -0.59
C HIS A 88 2.04 4.46 -0.34
N ALA A 89 0.77 4.78 -0.10
CA ALA A 89 -0.32 3.82 0.03
C ALA A 89 -0.46 2.93 -1.22
N ARG A 90 -0.10 3.48 -2.39
CA ARG A 90 -0.13 2.82 -3.71
C ARG A 90 1.20 2.23 -4.17
N GLY A 91 2.19 2.12 -3.27
CA GLY A 91 3.46 1.45 -3.55
C GLY A 91 4.49 2.29 -4.32
N GLY A 92 4.28 3.60 -4.43
CA GLY A 92 5.18 4.54 -5.12
C GLY A 92 6.41 4.96 -4.33
N ARG A 93 6.83 4.14 -3.35
CA ARG A 93 8.06 4.34 -2.56
C ARG A 93 9.27 3.68 -3.21
N VAL A 94 9.03 2.54 -3.86
CA VAL A 94 10.05 1.68 -4.44
C VAL A 94 9.62 1.33 -5.85
N ASP A 95 10.54 1.49 -6.79
CA ASP A 95 10.36 1.01 -8.15
C ASP A 95 10.70 -0.49 -8.21
N PRO A 96 9.74 -1.41 -8.44
CA PRO A 96 9.98 -2.84 -8.30
C PRO A 96 11.12 -3.39 -9.20
N PRO A 97 11.24 -2.98 -10.49
CA PRO A 97 12.37 -3.36 -11.34
C PRO A 97 13.74 -2.96 -10.79
N SER A 98 13.84 -1.93 -9.94
CA SER A 98 15.09 -1.54 -9.29
C SER A 98 15.56 -2.57 -8.24
N LEU A 99 14.65 -3.38 -7.69
CA LEU A 99 14.97 -4.43 -6.73
C LEU A 99 15.45 -5.71 -7.43
N SER A 100 14.83 -6.05 -8.55
CA SER A 100 15.16 -7.23 -9.35
C SER A 100 14.62 -7.10 -10.76
N ARG A 101 15.43 -7.52 -11.75
CA ARG A 101 15.01 -7.60 -13.15
C ARG A 101 13.86 -8.58 -13.38
N ASN A 102 13.64 -9.52 -12.45
CA ASN A 102 12.56 -10.49 -12.52
C ASN A 102 11.27 -9.98 -11.85
N LEU A 103 11.21 -8.73 -11.40
CA LEU A 103 10.05 -8.16 -10.75
C LEU A 103 9.41 -7.11 -11.67
N ASP A 104 8.54 -7.57 -12.56
CA ASP A 104 7.80 -6.76 -13.53
C ASP A 104 6.38 -6.46 -13.02
N ARG A 105 6.31 -5.85 -11.84
CA ARG A 105 5.08 -5.26 -11.32
C ARG A 105 5.23 -3.75 -11.29
N LYS A 106 4.14 -3.04 -11.52
CA LYS A 106 4.13 -1.58 -11.54
C LYS A 106 3.12 -1.05 -10.53
N PRO A 107 3.54 -0.13 -9.64
CA PRO A 107 2.60 0.58 -8.77
C PRO A 107 1.54 1.30 -9.60
N GLN A 108 0.28 1.17 -9.21
CA GLN A 108 -0.83 1.86 -9.86
C GLN A 108 -1.08 3.19 -9.14
N LEU A 109 -0.26 4.20 -9.45
CA LEU A 109 -0.36 5.51 -8.83
C LEU A 109 -1.50 6.32 -9.42
N PHE A 110 -2.25 7.01 -8.57
CA PHE A 110 -3.24 7.97 -9.03
C PHE A 110 -2.58 9.29 -9.40
N ASP A 111 -3.24 9.99 -10.32
CA ASP A 111 -2.87 11.35 -10.69
C ASP A 111 -2.92 12.26 -9.44
N PRO A 112 -1.82 12.96 -9.09
CA PRO A 112 -1.75 13.78 -7.87
C PRO A 112 -2.82 14.87 -7.85
N ARG A 113 -3.21 15.41 -9.01
CA ARG A 113 -4.23 16.45 -9.09
C ARG A 113 -5.60 15.91 -8.65
N ARG A 114 -5.99 14.74 -9.14
CA ARG A 114 -7.21 14.05 -8.67
C ARG A 114 -7.16 13.69 -7.19
N VAL A 115 -5.99 13.33 -6.67
CA VAL A 115 -5.84 12.98 -5.25
C VAL A 115 -6.10 14.18 -4.34
N ILE A 116 -5.47 15.33 -4.60
CA ILE A 116 -5.66 16.51 -3.74
C ILE A 116 -7.09 17.04 -3.85
N GLU A 117 -7.68 17.02 -5.03
CA GLU A 117 -9.07 17.44 -5.24
C GLU A 117 -10.05 16.54 -4.46
N ALA A 118 -9.92 15.23 -4.58
CA ALA A 118 -10.76 14.30 -3.84
C ALA A 118 -10.56 14.41 -2.32
N ALA A 119 -9.32 14.57 -1.85
CA ALA A 119 -9.04 14.72 -0.43
C ALA A 119 -9.57 16.06 0.14
N ALA A 120 -9.49 17.16 -0.61
CA ALA A 120 -9.92 18.47 -0.15
C ALA A 120 -11.45 18.58 -0.03
N PHE A 121 -12.18 17.89 -0.90
CA PHE A 121 -13.64 18.01 -1.00
C PHE A 121 -14.43 16.78 -0.58
N ALA A 122 -13.78 15.71 -0.11
CA ALA A 122 -14.46 14.56 0.45
C ALA A 122 -15.16 14.90 1.77
N ASP A 123 -16.37 14.34 1.97
CA ASP A 123 -17.08 14.39 3.26
C ASP A 123 -16.26 13.72 4.38
N SER A 124 -15.47 12.71 4.03
CA SER A 124 -14.61 11.96 4.96
C SER A 124 -13.24 11.74 4.32
N PRO A 125 -12.33 12.73 4.41
CA PRO A 125 -11.04 12.67 3.73
C PRO A 125 -10.10 11.63 4.32
N ASP A 126 -10.23 11.29 5.60
CA ASP A 126 -9.53 10.17 6.23
C ASP A 126 -9.98 8.82 5.65
N ALA A 127 -11.28 8.63 5.43
CA ALA A 127 -11.82 7.43 4.79
C ALA A 127 -11.38 7.32 3.32
N TYR A 128 -11.33 8.45 2.59
CA TYR A 128 -10.75 8.51 1.27
C TYR A 128 -9.29 8.03 1.26
N LEU A 129 -8.44 8.59 2.13
CA LEU A 129 -7.03 8.18 2.25
C LEU A 129 -6.88 6.71 2.60
N ARG A 130 -7.71 6.19 3.51
CA ARG A 130 -7.75 4.77 3.86
C ARG A 130 -8.09 3.88 2.66
N GLY A 131 -9.01 4.34 1.82
CA GLY A 131 -9.41 3.67 0.57
C GLY A 131 -8.28 3.54 -0.46
N LEU A 132 -7.22 4.36 -0.36
CA LEU A 132 -6.06 4.29 -1.25
C LEU A 132 -5.17 3.08 -0.99
N HIS A 133 -5.26 2.46 0.19
CA HIS A 133 -4.54 1.21 0.44
C HIS A 133 -5.15 0.03 -0.35
N PRO A 134 -4.40 -1.05 -0.59
CA PRO A 134 -4.94 -2.26 -1.21
C PRO A 134 -6.13 -2.80 -0.40
N GLN A 135 -7.25 -3.03 -1.09
CA GLN A 135 -8.49 -3.53 -0.49
C GLN A 135 -8.56 -5.07 -0.47
N HIS A 136 -7.47 -5.74 -0.83
CA HIS A 136 -7.39 -7.20 -0.86
C HIS A 136 -7.52 -7.79 0.55
N PRO A 137 -8.35 -8.83 0.77
CA PRO A 137 -8.46 -9.49 2.07
C PRO A 137 -7.12 -9.98 2.63
N GLN A 138 -6.21 -10.40 1.75
CA GLN A 138 -4.87 -10.86 2.11
C GLN A 138 -3.98 -9.71 2.61
N PHE A 139 -4.13 -8.50 2.07
CA PHE A 139 -3.42 -7.33 2.54
C PHE A 139 -3.89 -6.96 3.96
N GLU A 140 -5.20 -6.95 4.20
CA GLU A 140 -5.74 -6.67 5.54
C GLU A 140 -5.31 -7.72 6.56
N ARG A 141 -5.30 -9.00 6.19
CA ARG A 141 -4.78 -10.08 7.04
C ARG A 141 -3.30 -9.87 7.41
N LEU A 142 -2.47 -9.43 6.45
CA LEU A 142 -1.08 -9.10 6.71
C LEU A 142 -0.94 -7.89 7.64
N ARG A 143 -1.77 -6.85 7.45
CA ARG A 143 -1.80 -5.67 8.31
C ARG A 143 -2.16 -6.03 9.74
N LEU A 144 -3.23 -6.79 9.95
CA LEU A 144 -3.65 -7.24 11.28
C LEU A 144 -2.57 -8.07 11.96
N TYR A 145 -1.91 -8.97 11.22
CA TYR A 145 -0.78 -9.74 11.73
C TYR A 145 0.39 -8.83 12.13
N TYR A 146 0.73 -7.84 11.29
CA TYR A 146 1.79 -6.87 11.57
C TYR A 146 1.50 -6.04 12.84
N LEU A 147 0.26 -5.57 13.00
CA LEU A 147 -0.15 -4.82 14.18
C LEU A 147 -0.09 -5.67 15.46
N ALA A 148 -0.54 -6.93 15.40
CA ALA A 148 -0.44 -7.86 16.51
C ALA A 148 1.03 -8.14 16.88
N LEU A 149 1.90 -8.33 15.89
CA LEU A 149 3.34 -8.48 16.14
C LEU A 149 3.94 -7.25 16.84
N LYS A 150 3.55 -6.03 16.45
CA LYS A 150 3.98 -4.79 17.12
C LYS A 150 3.53 -4.70 18.57
N ARG A 151 2.37 -5.26 18.90
CA ARG A 151 1.85 -5.35 20.28
C ARG A 151 2.46 -6.50 21.09
N GLY A 152 3.32 -7.33 20.48
CA GLY A 152 3.89 -8.51 21.12
C GLY A 152 2.92 -9.70 21.20
N GLU A 153 1.82 -9.67 20.47
CA GLU A 153 0.80 -10.72 20.47
C GLU A 153 1.23 -11.95 19.65
N HIS A 154 0.85 -13.14 20.11
CA HIS A 154 1.02 -14.39 19.37
C HIS A 154 -0.12 -14.56 18.35
N VAL A 155 0.16 -14.35 17.06
CA VAL A 155 -0.79 -14.69 16.00
C VAL A 155 -0.53 -16.11 15.52
N GLN A 156 -1.53 -16.98 15.63
CA GLN A 156 -1.48 -18.30 14.99
C GLN A 156 -1.63 -18.11 13.48
N THR A 157 -0.61 -18.45 12.70
CA THR A 157 -0.76 -18.51 11.24
C THR A 157 -1.61 -19.73 10.89
N GLU A 158 -2.74 -19.51 10.21
CA GLU A 158 -3.49 -20.60 9.59
C GLU A 158 -2.56 -21.46 8.74
N GLN A 159 -2.67 -22.78 8.90
CA GLN A 159 -1.83 -23.74 8.21
C GLN A 159 -1.96 -23.55 6.70
N ALA A 160 -0.83 -23.43 6.01
CA ALA A 160 -0.78 -23.46 4.56
C ALA A 160 -1.53 -24.70 4.05
N ILE A 161 -2.47 -24.50 3.12
CA ILE A 161 -3.22 -25.58 2.46
C ILE A 161 -2.19 -26.52 1.84
N GLN A 162 -1.93 -27.65 2.48
CA GLN A 162 -1.02 -28.65 1.96
C GLN A 162 -1.70 -29.32 0.76
N PRO A 163 -1.08 -29.36 -0.43
CA PRO A 163 -1.63 -30.15 -1.51
C PRO A 163 -1.63 -31.63 -1.07
N SER A 164 -2.78 -32.29 -1.20
CA SER A 164 -2.93 -33.71 -0.89
C SER A 164 -2.12 -34.54 -1.87
N SER A 165 -0.88 -34.92 -1.52
CA SER A 165 -0.15 -35.94 -2.29
C SER A 165 -0.23 -37.28 -1.56
N LYS A 166 -1.07 -38.20 -2.05
CA LYS A 166 -0.90 -39.62 -1.79
C LYS A 166 0.39 -40.08 -2.48
N SER A 167 1.24 -40.78 -1.73
CA SER A 167 2.45 -41.52 -2.12
C SER A 167 3.76 -40.72 -2.39
N SER A 168 4.76 -40.93 -1.53
CA SER A 168 5.95 -41.72 -1.86
C SER A 168 6.98 -41.65 -0.71
N LYS A 169 7.48 -42.83 -0.31
CA LYS A 169 8.48 -43.05 0.71
C LYS A 169 9.81 -42.38 0.32
N ARG A 170 10.02 -41.12 0.69
CA ARG A 170 11.36 -40.56 0.90
C ARG A 170 11.38 -39.90 2.28
N LYS A 171 12.24 -40.42 3.17
CA LYS A 171 12.57 -39.83 4.47
C LYS A 171 13.01 -38.38 4.23
N ARG A 172 12.09 -37.44 4.33
CA ARG A 172 12.39 -36.01 4.37
C ARG A 172 12.66 -35.66 5.83
N ALA A 173 13.81 -35.06 6.08
CA ALA A 173 14.09 -34.37 7.34
C ALA A 173 12.85 -33.55 7.71
N VAL A 174 12.40 -33.71 8.95
CA VAL A 174 11.24 -33.02 9.52
C VAL A 174 11.31 -31.55 9.11
N ALA A 175 10.36 -31.11 8.29
CA ALA A 175 10.26 -29.71 7.91
C ALA A 175 10.07 -28.93 9.22
N LYS A 176 11.13 -28.24 9.66
CA LYS A 176 11.08 -27.33 10.80
C LYS A 176 9.90 -26.39 10.56
N ALA A 177 8.98 -26.28 11.53
CA ALA A 177 7.84 -25.38 11.43
C ALA A 177 8.32 -24.01 10.91
N PRO A 178 7.60 -23.37 9.98
CA PRO A 178 8.06 -22.13 9.38
C PRO A 178 8.35 -21.14 10.51
N ALA A 179 9.58 -20.62 10.54
CA ALA A 179 9.97 -19.61 11.50
C ALA A 179 9.00 -18.42 11.35
N ARG A 180 8.63 -17.80 12.47
CA ARG A 180 7.74 -16.65 12.45
C ARG A 180 8.27 -15.60 11.48
N PRO A 181 7.42 -15.04 10.60
CA PRO A 181 7.85 -13.99 9.70
C PRO A 181 8.35 -12.81 10.52
N SER A 182 9.52 -12.30 10.16
CA SER A 182 10.04 -11.07 10.76
C SER A 182 9.16 -9.88 10.37
N GLN A 183 9.20 -8.81 11.16
CA GLN A 183 8.52 -7.56 10.82
C GLN A 183 8.90 -7.06 9.41
N ARG A 184 10.19 -7.17 9.05
CA ARG A 184 10.70 -6.80 7.73
C ARG A 184 10.08 -7.63 6.61
N THR A 185 9.85 -8.91 6.85
CA THR A 185 9.18 -9.82 5.89
C THR A 185 7.72 -9.43 5.68
N LEU A 186 7.01 -9.09 6.76
CA LEU A 186 5.62 -8.65 6.67
C LEU A 186 5.50 -7.35 5.89
N LEU A 187 6.34 -6.35 6.21
CA LEU A 187 6.38 -5.08 5.49
C LEU A 187 6.69 -5.26 4.00
N ALA A 188 7.64 -6.15 3.66
CA ALA A 188 7.95 -6.47 2.27
C ALA A 188 6.76 -7.12 1.54
N ASN A 189 6.05 -8.04 2.20
CA ASN A 189 4.85 -8.67 1.63
C ASN A 189 3.71 -7.66 1.47
N MET A 190 3.50 -6.76 2.45
CA MET A 190 2.53 -5.66 2.37
C MET A 190 2.86 -4.76 1.18
N GLU A 191 4.13 -4.43 0.95
CA GLU A 191 4.54 -3.62 -0.21
C GLU A 191 4.27 -4.34 -1.54
N GLN A 192 4.52 -5.65 -1.63
CA GLN A 192 4.20 -6.42 -2.84
C GLN A 192 2.71 -6.41 -3.18
N TRP A 193 1.84 -6.39 -2.17
CA TRP A 193 0.39 -6.24 -2.36
C TRP A 193 0.00 -4.85 -2.89
N ARG A 194 0.80 -3.81 -2.63
CA ARG A 194 0.58 -2.47 -3.21
C ARG A 194 0.84 -2.41 -4.72
N TRP A 195 1.60 -3.37 -5.24
CA TRP A 195 1.88 -3.49 -6.67
C TRP A 195 0.96 -4.47 -7.40
N MET A 196 -0.03 -5.04 -6.71
CA MET A 196 -1.04 -5.88 -7.34
C MET A 196 -2.08 -5.03 -8.07
N PRO A 197 -2.75 -5.56 -9.11
CA PRO A 197 -4.00 -5.02 -9.62
C PRO A 197 -4.99 -4.75 -8.48
N GLU A 198 -5.81 -3.71 -8.60
CA GLU A 198 -6.83 -3.41 -7.58
C GLU A 198 -7.88 -4.52 -7.53
N ASP A 199 -8.30 -4.94 -8.71
CA ASP A 199 -9.20 -6.05 -8.92
C ASP A 199 -8.45 -7.18 -9.62
N LEU A 200 -8.50 -8.37 -9.03
CA LEU A 200 -7.98 -9.60 -9.66
C LEU A 200 -9.01 -10.24 -10.59
N GLY A 201 -10.24 -9.74 -10.58
CA GLY A 201 -11.39 -10.29 -11.27
C GLY A 201 -12.01 -11.49 -10.55
N GLU A 202 -13.17 -11.92 -11.03
CA GLU A 202 -13.85 -13.10 -10.48
C GLU A 202 -13.11 -14.41 -10.80
N PHE A 203 -12.31 -14.45 -11.88
CA PHE A 203 -11.59 -15.63 -12.32
C PHE A 203 -10.14 -15.29 -12.64
N TYR A 204 -9.20 -15.88 -11.90
CA TYR A 204 -7.77 -15.64 -12.10
C TYR A 204 -6.91 -16.85 -11.76
N VAL A 205 -5.71 -16.86 -12.32
CA VAL A 205 -4.67 -17.87 -12.05
C VAL A 205 -3.58 -17.22 -11.21
N TRP A 206 -3.28 -17.83 -10.06
CA TRP A 206 -2.27 -17.37 -9.13
C TRP A 206 -1.12 -18.36 -9.04
N VAL A 207 0.07 -17.93 -9.43
CA VAL A 207 1.30 -18.72 -9.29
C VAL A 207 2.11 -18.16 -8.12
N ASN A 208 2.19 -18.92 -7.03
CA ASN A 208 3.05 -18.57 -5.90
C ASN A 208 4.41 -19.25 -6.07
N ILE A 209 5.38 -18.51 -6.62
CA ILE A 209 6.71 -19.03 -6.97
C ILE A 209 7.45 -19.62 -5.76
N PRO A 210 7.56 -18.93 -4.60
CA PRO A 210 8.14 -19.51 -3.39
C PRO A 210 7.43 -20.78 -2.87
N GLU A 211 6.14 -20.93 -3.17
CA GLU A 211 5.31 -22.06 -2.74
C GLU A 211 5.31 -23.21 -3.77
N TYR A 212 5.89 -23.03 -4.95
CA TYR A 212 5.86 -23.99 -6.06
C TYR A 212 4.44 -24.46 -6.40
N THR A 213 3.45 -23.57 -6.30
CA THR A 213 2.04 -23.93 -6.44
C THR A 213 1.29 -22.94 -7.31
N ILE A 214 0.44 -23.47 -8.19
CA ILE A 214 -0.56 -22.71 -8.93
C ILE A 214 -1.94 -22.92 -8.30
N ARG A 215 -2.75 -21.86 -8.28
CA ARG A 215 -4.17 -21.90 -7.87
C ARG A 215 -4.99 -21.23 -8.94
N VAL A 216 -6.05 -21.89 -9.38
CA VAL A 216 -7.11 -21.26 -10.18
C VAL A 216 -8.21 -20.85 -9.22
N VAL A 217 -8.54 -19.56 -9.20
CA VAL A 217 -9.53 -18.98 -8.29
C VAL A 217 -10.74 -18.54 -9.10
N LYS A 218 -11.94 -18.92 -8.65
CA LYS A 218 -13.23 -18.48 -9.19
C LYS A 218 -14.12 -18.00 -8.04
N ALA A 219 -14.65 -16.78 -8.14
CA ALA A 219 -15.48 -16.13 -7.12
C ALA A 219 -14.85 -16.23 -5.72
N GLY A 220 -13.55 -15.93 -5.62
CA GLY A 220 -12.78 -15.99 -4.37
C GLY A 220 -12.45 -17.40 -3.85
N ARG A 221 -12.91 -18.48 -4.52
CA ARG A 221 -12.66 -19.87 -4.12
C ARG A 221 -11.64 -20.53 -5.03
N VAL A 222 -10.69 -21.27 -4.45
CA VAL A 222 -9.74 -22.09 -5.22
C VAL A 222 -10.49 -23.27 -5.83
N VAL A 223 -10.64 -23.28 -7.16
CA VAL A 223 -11.31 -24.36 -7.90
C VAL A 223 -10.34 -25.42 -8.43
N HIS A 224 -9.06 -25.08 -8.52
CA HIS A 224 -8.00 -26.01 -8.90
C HIS A 224 -6.68 -25.59 -8.24
N SER A 225 -5.85 -26.56 -7.87
CA SER A 225 -4.52 -26.33 -7.32
C SER A 225 -3.57 -27.44 -7.73
N GLU A 226 -2.37 -27.07 -8.17
CA GLU A 226 -1.34 -28.03 -8.56
C GLU A 226 0.06 -27.50 -8.21
N ARG A 227 1.04 -28.40 -8.14
CA ARG A 227 2.45 -28.03 -8.01
C ARG A 227 2.99 -27.57 -9.37
N VAL A 228 3.78 -26.51 -9.37
CA VAL A 228 4.47 -26.02 -10.57
C VAL A 228 5.98 -26.12 -10.43
N ILE A 229 6.65 -26.23 -11.58
CA ILE A 229 8.11 -26.10 -11.67
C ILE A 229 8.41 -24.63 -11.95
N VAL A 230 9.30 -24.05 -11.14
CA VAL A 230 9.75 -22.67 -11.29
C VAL A 230 11.21 -22.63 -11.71
N GLY A 231 11.63 -21.50 -12.27
CA GLY A 231 12.99 -21.28 -12.72
C GLY A 231 14.05 -21.44 -11.63
N ARG A 232 15.25 -21.88 -12.01
CA ARG A 232 16.43 -21.96 -11.11
C ARG A 232 16.87 -20.55 -10.71
N ALA A 233 17.71 -20.44 -9.68
CA ALA A 233 18.22 -19.15 -9.19
C ALA A 233 18.89 -18.26 -10.26
N LYS A 234 19.51 -18.85 -11.29
CA LYS A 234 20.12 -18.11 -12.42
C LYS A 234 19.14 -17.77 -13.56
N THR A 235 17.97 -18.41 -13.58
CA THR A 235 16.96 -18.31 -14.63
C THR A 235 15.57 -18.27 -13.98
N GLN A 236 15.38 -17.33 -13.04
CA GLN A 236 14.17 -17.27 -12.21
C GLN A 236 12.95 -16.91 -13.06
N THR A 237 11.80 -17.45 -12.67
CA THR A 237 10.51 -17.06 -13.28
C THR A 237 10.22 -15.59 -12.96
N PRO A 238 9.94 -14.74 -13.96
CA PRO A 238 9.51 -13.36 -13.72
C PRO A 238 8.22 -13.29 -12.92
N VAL A 239 8.10 -12.27 -12.08
CA VAL A 239 6.93 -11.95 -11.27
C VAL A 239 6.19 -10.82 -11.97
N PHE A 240 4.99 -11.11 -12.49
CA PHE A 240 4.16 -10.17 -13.26
C PHE A 240 2.67 -10.45 -13.01
N SER A 241 1.81 -9.58 -13.57
CA SER A 241 0.36 -9.82 -13.68
C SER A 241 -0.06 -9.47 -15.11
N HIS A 242 -0.84 -10.32 -15.78
CA HIS A 242 -1.31 -10.07 -17.13
C HIS A 242 -2.65 -10.79 -17.38
N GLN A 243 -3.42 -10.29 -18.35
CA GLN A 243 -4.58 -11.00 -18.87
C GLN A 243 -4.11 -12.15 -19.76
N MET A 244 -4.70 -13.33 -19.60
CA MET A 244 -4.43 -14.49 -20.44
C MET A 244 -5.26 -14.38 -21.73
N GLU A 245 -4.58 -14.30 -22.87
CA GLU A 245 -5.23 -14.06 -24.18
C GLU A 245 -5.54 -15.35 -24.93
N GLN A 246 -4.69 -16.37 -24.79
CA GLN A 246 -4.78 -17.65 -25.51
C GLN A 246 -4.37 -18.80 -24.59
N VAL A 247 -4.90 -20.00 -24.86
CA VAL A 247 -4.63 -21.24 -24.14
C VAL A 247 -4.13 -22.30 -25.11
#